data_AF-A0A7V0L0S8-F1
#
_entry.id   AF-A0A7V0L0S8-F1
#
_cell.length_a   1.000
_cell.length_b   1.000
_cell.length_c   1.000
_cell.angle_alpha   90.00
_cell.angle_beta   90.00
_cell.angle_gamma   90.00
#
_symmetry.space_group_name_H-M   'P 1'
#
loop_
_entity.id
_entity.type
_entity.pdbx_description
1 polymer ?
#
loop_
_entity_poly.entity_id
_entity_poly.type
_entity_poly.pdbx_seq_one_letter_code
_entity_poly.pdbx_strand_id
1 'polypeptide(L)'
;MKQSLTLADEKFNALAGHFDKWEVVKDSIDQLIDLMLNYRQSGHPGGSRSKVHALVATLLCGGMRWDIRQPEKRFGDRFILIAGHTIPLIYAAFTLLGEA
;
A
#
# COMPACT_ATOMS: atom_id res chain seq x y z
N MET A 1 -28.67 24.32 -8.75
CA MET A 1 -27.55 24.43 -7.79
C MET A 1 -26.78 23.11 -7.83
N LYS A 2 -25.89 22.93 -8.82
CA LYS A 2 -25.04 21.73 -8.90
C LYS A 2 -23.89 21.93 -7.92
N GLN A 3 -23.77 21.05 -6.92
CA GLN A 3 -22.61 21.03 -6.03
C GLN A 3 -21.35 20.87 -6.89
N SER A 4 -20.41 21.80 -6.77
CA SER A 4 -19.05 21.57 -7.26
C SER A 4 -18.47 20.41 -6.45
N LEU A 5 -18.23 19.26 -7.10
CA LEU A 5 -17.46 18.19 -6.50
C LEU A 5 -16.10 18.76 -6.10
N THR A 6 -15.61 18.43 -4.91
CA THR A 6 -14.28 18.84 -4.50
C THR A 6 -13.24 18.08 -5.34
N LEU A 7 -12.04 18.63 -5.50
CA LEU A 7 -10.93 17.94 -6.20
C LEU A 7 -10.68 16.53 -5.62
N ALA A 8 -10.94 16.34 -4.32
CA ALA A 8 -10.84 15.04 -3.66
C ALA A 8 -11.92 14.07 -4.16
N ASP A 9 -13.16 14.53 -4.30
CA ASP A 9 -14.27 13.71 -4.81
C ASP A 9 -14.04 13.31 -6.27
N GLU A 10 -13.52 14.22 -7.10
CA GLU A 10 -13.17 13.91 -8.49
C GLU A 10 -12.11 12.82 -8.57
N LYS A 11 -11.03 12.93 -7.78
CA LYS A 11 -9.98 11.90 -7.71
C LYS A 11 -10.52 10.57 -7.17
N PHE A 12 -11.34 10.61 -6.13
CA PHE A 12 -11.95 9.41 -5.57
C PHE A 12 -12.79 8.68 -6.62
N ASN A 13 -13.67 9.40 -7.31
CA ASN A 13 -14.52 8.83 -8.36
C ASN A 13 -13.70 8.27 -9.53
N ALA A 14 -12.60 8.94 -9.90
CA ALA A 14 -11.69 8.44 -10.93
C ALA A 14 -10.98 7.13 -10.53
N LEU A 15 -10.74 6.92 -9.23
CA LEU A 15 -10.07 5.73 -8.71
C LEU A 15 -11.02 4.60 -8.31
N ALA A 16 -12.30 4.90 -8.07
CA ALA A 16 -13.27 3.95 -7.54
C ALA A 16 -13.40 2.67 -8.39
N GLY A 17 -13.29 2.79 -9.72
CA GLY A 17 -13.29 1.63 -10.63
C GLY A 17 -12.07 0.71 -10.52
N HIS A 18 -11.09 1.03 -9.66
CA HIS A 18 -9.91 0.21 -9.40
C HIS A 18 -9.92 -0.47 -8.03
N PHE A 19 -10.88 -0.14 -7.15
CA PHE A 19 -10.87 -0.62 -5.78
C PHE A 19 -10.97 -2.14 -5.67
N ASP A 20 -11.73 -2.80 -6.53
CA ASP A 20 -11.79 -4.27 -6.58
C ASP A 20 -10.40 -4.89 -6.82
N LYS A 21 -9.57 -4.26 -7.65
CA LYS A 21 -8.18 -4.71 -7.88
C LYS A 21 -7.30 -4.41 -6.68
N TRP A 22 -7.54 -3.31 -5.97
CA TRP A 22 -6.79 -2.97 -4.77
C TRP A 22 -7.08 -3.92 -3.62
N GLU A 23 -8.30 -4.46 -3.52
CA GLU A 23 -8.62 -5.54 -2.60
C GLU A 23 -7.82 -6.80 -2.91
N VAL A 24 -7.69 -7.19 -4.19
CA VAL A 24 -6.83 -8.32 -4.60
C VAL A 24 -5.36 -8.09 -4.24
N VAL A 25 -4.85 -6.87 -4.42
CA VAL A 25 -3.49 -6.49 -4.02
C VAL A 25 -3.34 -6.62 -2.50
N LYS A 26 -4.28 -6.09 -1.73
CA LYS A 26 -4.30 -6.19 -0.27
C LYS A 26 -4.34 -7.65 0.20
N ASP A 27 -5.20 -8.48 -0.39
CA ASP A 27 -5.30 -9.91 -0.08
C ASP A 27 -3.98 -10.63 -0.36
N SER A 28 -3.35 -10.33 -1.49
CA SER A 28 -2.05 -10.91 -1.86
C SER A 28 -0.94 -10.50 -0.88
N ILE A 29 -0.94 -9.24 -0.42
CA ILE A 29 -0.03 -8.78 0.64
C ILE A 29 -0.28 -9.53 1.94
N ASP A 30 -1.54 -9.69 2.37
CA ASP A 30 -1.89 -10.44 3.57
C ASP A 30 -1.39 -11.89 3.50
N GLN A 31 -1.57 -12.56 2.36
CA GLN A 31 -1.05 -13.93 2.18
C GLN A 31 0.47 -14.01 2.25
N LEU A 32 1.20 -13.02 1.71
CA LEU A 32 2.66 -12.96 1.81
C LEU A 32 3.14 -12.70 3.25
N ILE A 33 2.43 -11.85 4.01
CA ILE A 33 2.67 -11.67 5.45
C ILE A 33 2.52 -13.02 6.16
N ASP A 34 1.46 -13.76 5.86
CA ASP A 34 1.16 -15.04 6.50
C ASP A 34 2.22 -16.08 6.16
N LEU A 35 2.60 -16.21 4.90
CA LEU A 35 3.66 -17.11 4.46
C LEU A 35 4.97 -16.82 5.21
N MET A 36 5.39 -15.55 5.22
CA MET A 36 6.63 -15.13 5.87
C MET A 36 6.59 -15.39 7.38
N LEU A 37 5.51 -15.00 8.06
CA LEU A 37 5.45 -15.08 9.52
C LEU A 37 5.15 -16.50 10.02
N ASN A 38 4.37 -17.29 9.28
CA ASN A 38 4.18 -18.71 9.58
C ASN A 38 5.50 -19.48 9.39
N TYR A 39 6.29 -19.17 8.36
CA TYR A 39 7.59 -19.82 8.20
C TYR A 39 8.59 -19.41 9.29
N ARG A 40 8.62 -18.11 9.64
CA ARG A 40 9.57 -17.59 10.64
C ARG A 40 9.16 -17.82 12.08
N GLN A 41 7.89 -18.13 12.34
CA GLN A 41 7.31 -18.32 13.69
C GLN A 41 7.61 -17.13 14.64
N SER A 42 7.73 -15.93 14.07
CA SER A 42 8.09 -14.72 14.80
C SER A 42 7.71 -13.49 13.99
N GLY A 43 7.15 -12.47 14.66
CA GLY A 43 6.84 -11.17 14.07
C GLY A 43 5.52 -10.59 14.57
N HIS A 44 5.04 -9.56 13.88
CA HIS A 44 3.86 -8.79 14.29
C HIS A 44 2.76 -8.83 13.22
N PRO A 45 1.99 -9.93 13.11
CA PRO A 45 0.99 -10.11 12.05
C PRO A 45 -0.14 -9.08 12.16
N GLY A 46 -0.77 -8.94 13.33
CA GLY A 46 -1.91 -8.01 13.50
C GLY A 46 -1.56 -6.55 13.22
N GLY A 47 -0.39 -6.09 13.71
CA GLY A 47 0.09 -4.74 13.46
C GLY A 47 0.40 -4.47 11.97
N SER A 48 0.79 -5.50 11.23
CA SER A 48 1.06 -5.42 9.78
C SER A 48 -0.25 -5.38 8.98
N ARG A 49 -1.16 -6.34 9.19
CA ARG A 49 -2.43 -6.45 8.45
C ARG A 49 -3.34 -5.23 8.64
N SER A 50 -3.39 -4.67 9.85
CA SER A 50 -4.20 -3.48 10.16
C SER A 50 -3.85 -2.22 9.36
N LYS A 51 -2.70 -2.19 8.67
CA LYS A 51 -2.24 -1.04 7.89
C LYS A 51 -2.27 -1.28 6.37
N VAL A 52 -2.67 -2.47 5.90
CA VAL A 52 -2.56 -2.82 4.46
C VAL A 52 -3.40 -1.89 3.59
N HIS A 53 -4.67 -1.64 3.90
CA HIS A 53 -5.50 -0.72 3.12
C HIS A 53 -4.90 0.68 3.05
N ALA A 54 -4.42 1.21 4.18
CA ALA A 54 -3.79 2.53 4.23
C ALA A 54 -2.52 2.59 3.37
N LEU A 55 -1.69 1.54 3.42
CA LEU A 55 -0.50 1.45 2.57
C LEU A 55 -0.85 1.34 1.09
N VAL A 56 -1.76 0.44 0.71
CA VAL A 56 -2.19 0.25 -0.69
C VAL A 56 -2.77 1.55 -1.25
N ALA A 57 -3.65 2.22 -0.50
CA ALA A 57 -4.20 3.51 -0.91
C ALA A 57 -3.10 4.57 -1.05
N THR A 58 -2.16 4.65 -0.11
CA THR A 58 -1.04 5.62 -0.15
C THR A 58 -0.17 5.42 -1.39
N LEU A 59 0.17 4.17 -1.70
CA LEU A 59 1.05 3.82 -2.81
C LEU A 59 0.36 3.95 -4.18
N LEU A 60 -0.93 3.65 -4.28
CA LEU A 60 -1.62 3.52 -5.58
C LEU A 60 -2.53 4.69 -5.94
N CYS A 61 -2.94 5.55 -5.00
CA CYS A 61 -3.83 6.69 -5.32
C CYS A 61 -3.14 7.83 -6.08
N GLY A 62 -1.82 7.75 -6.28
CA GLY A 62 -1.04 8.81 -6.91
C GLY A 62 -0.82 10.04 -6.01
N GLY A 63 -1.19 9.97 -4.74
CA GLY A 63 -0.89 11.02 -3.75
C GLY A 63 0.59 11.06 -3.36
N MET A 64 1.24 9.90 -3.31
CA MET A 64 2.68 9.77 -3.11
C MET A 64 3.40 9.66 -4.46
N ARG A 65 4.42 10.49 -4.69
CA ARG A 65 5.30 10.39 -5.86
C ARG A 65 6.44 9.44 -5.56
N TRP A 66 6.35 8.22 -6.02
CA TRP A 66 7.37 7.21 -5.78
C TRP A 66 7.52 6.31 -7.02
N ASP A 67 8.66 5.63 -7.11
CA ASP A 67 8.96 4.68 -8.17
C ASP A 67 9.80 3.56 -7.59
N ILE A 68 9.25 2.34 -7.60
CA ILE A 68 9.95 1.16 -7.07
C ILE A 68 11.21 0.82 -7.88
N ARG A 69 11.26 1.20 -9.17
CA ARG A 69 12.40 0.96 -10.06
C ARG A 69 13.47 2.04 -9.95
N GLN A 70 13.14 3.20 -9.37
CA GLN A 70 14.04 4.33 -9.15
C GLN A 70 13.84 4.94 -7.76
N PRO A 71 14.16 4.21 -6.67
CA PRO A 71 13.91 4.64 -5.29
C PRO A 71 14.69 5.91 -4.87
N GLU A 72 15.75 6.27 -5.59
CA GLU A 72 16.64 7.40 -5.34
C GLU A 72 16.22 8.72 -6.00
N LYS A 73 15.07 8.75 -6.68
CA LYS A 73 14.58 9.91 -7.45
C LYS A 73 14.62 11.20 -6.61
N ARG A 74 15.28 12.22 -7.15
CA ARG A 74 15.64 13.49 -6.47
C ARG A 74 14.46 14.28 -5.85
N PHE A 75 13.22 13.97 -6.23
CA PHE A 75 12.01 14.59 -5.68
C PHE A 75 10.90 13.56 -5.39
N GLY A 76 11.28 12.31 -5.14
CA GLY A 76 10.38 11.27 -4.66
C GLY A 76 9.95 11.56 -3.23
N ASP A 77 8.67 11.37 -2.95
CA ASP A 77 8.14 11.45 -1.60
C ASP A 77 8.66 10.26 -0.77
N ARG A 78 8.87 10.47 0.53
CA ARG A 78 9.43 9.47 1.44
C ARG A 78 8.32 8.90 2.31
N PHE A 79 8.21 7.57 2.36
CA PHE A 79 7.38 6.88 3.34
C PHE A 79 8.26 6.40 4.50
N ILE A 80 7.82 6.64 5.74
CA ILE A 80 8.54 6.24 6.95
C ILE A 80 7.58 5.41 7.83
N LEU A 81 7.90 4.14 8.04
CA LEU A 81 7.16 3.28 8.95
C LEU A 81 7.67 3.46 10.39
N ILE A 82 7.02 4.33 11.16
CA ILE A 82 7.38 4.59 12.56
C ILE A 82 7.18 3.33 13.42
N ALA A 83 6.09 2.58 13.18
CA ALA A 83 5.84 1.28 13.81
C ALA A 83 6.70 0.18 13.17
N GLY A 84 8.02 0.29 13.28
CA GLY A 84 8.97 -0.58 12.56
C GLY A 84 8.82 -2.07 12.82
N HIS A 85 8.22 -2.47 13.95
CA HIS A 85 7.93 -3.88 14.24
C HIS A 85 6.92 -4.50 13.26
N THR A 86 6.13 -3.67 12.54
CA THR A 86 5.20 -4.10 11.49
C THR A 86 5.84 -4.10 10.10
N ILE A 87 7.17 -4.22 10.01
CA ILE A 87 7.91 -4.30 8.75
C ILE A 87 7.48 -5.43 7.79
N PRO A 88 6.91 -6.58 8.23
CA PRO A 88 6.39 -7.60 7.31
C PRO A 88 5.46 -7.04 6.23
N LEU A 89 4.68 -6.00 6.57
CA LEU A 89 3.84 -5.28 5.63
C LEU A 89 4.60 -4.73 4.42
N ILE A 90 5.73 -4.04 4.67
CA ILE A 90 6.50 -3.37 3.62
C ILE A 90 7.20 -4.40 2.74
N TYR A 91 7.75 -5.45 3.36
CA TYR A 91 8.39 -6.54 2.61
C TYR A 91 7.39 -7.25 1.71
N ALA A 92 6.21 -7.60 2.22
CA ALA A 92 5.15 -8.22 1.43
C ALA A 92 4.69 -7.31 0.28
N ALA A 93 4.41 -6.04 0.55
CA ALA A 93 3.96 -5.08 -0.45
C ALA A 93 4.99 -4.87 -1.58
N PHE A 94 6.27 -4.69 -1.23
CA PHE A 94 7.30 -4.46 -2.25
C PHE A 94 7.66 -5.73 -3.01
N THR A 95 7.55 -6.91 -2.39
CA THR A 95 7.69 -8.19 -3.11
C THR A 95 6.62 -8.31 -4.19
N LEU A 96 5.36 -8.03 -3.84
CA LEU A 96 4.25 -8.11 -4.79
C LEU A 96 4.38 -7.08 -5.93
N LEU A 97 4.69 -5.81 -5.59
CA LEU A 97 4.76 -4.73 -6.58
C LEU A 97 6.04 -4.76 -7.43
N GLY A 98 7.11 -5.38 -6.95
CA GLY A 98 8.38 -5.49 -7.67
C GLY A 98 8.32 -6.45 -8.86
N GLU A 99 7.43 -7.44 -8.81
CA GLU A 99 7.23 -8.44 -9.87
C GLU A 99 6.20 -8.02 -10.94
N ALA A 100 5.57 -6.85 -10.79
CA ALA A 100 4.56 -6.32 -11.71
C ALA A 100 5.15 -5.47 -12.84
#